data_AF-A0A818RFX3-F1
#
_entry.id   AF-A0A818RFX3-F1
#
_cell.length_a   1.000
_cell.length_b   1.000
_cell.length_c   1.000
_cell.angle_alpha   90.00
_cell.angle_beta   90.00
_cell.angle_gamma   90.00
#
_symmetry.space_group_name_H-M   'P 1'
#
loop_
_entity.id
_entity.type
_entity.pdbx_description
1 polymer ?
#
loop_
_entity_poly.entity_id
_entity_poly.type
_entity_poly.pdbx_seq_one_letter_code
_entity_poly.pdbx_strand_id
1 'polypeptide(L)'
;MYLKSGLWLSNDFMVDPVSLALTFAQLAIAKGVKIIQDCYVEKILTEKQHTGQSNRVTGGVTSIGHIKCDIFINGTGMNINTIKRFLILPESECEMLITGADSFTPDGRLIMNESAEIDNYFVASGSNGHGIALAGGVGKYIAELIHNGNTNLSTWPVDIRRFMRLHTNKRFLQDRLREIPGKQYSLKYPTYGMSLYRTGRKLRVSALHPKLQGAGAAYGEVLGYERPLFFKPDEAGKKDFEDLSKQGTFGKARWFNTVKKEYNTCRKGVAVIDMTSFTKYELKSANRSVVDFLQMLCANNIDKPIG
;
A
#
# COMPACT_ATOMS: atom_id res chain seq x y z
N MET A 1 -36.61 6.20 -7.82
CA MET A 1 -35.55 6.23 -6.78
C MET A 1 -35.41 7.68 -6.35
N TYR A 2 -35.50 8.03 -5.06
CA TYR A 2 -35.41 9.43 -4.61
C TYR A 2 -34.03 9.73 -4.00
N LEU A 3 -33.46 10.88 -4.35
CA LEU A 3 -32.22 11.38 -3.77
C LEU A 3 -32.45 11.69 -2.28
N LYS A 4 -31.58 11.18 -1.40
CA LYS A 4 -31.69 11.39 0.06
C LYS A 4 -30.85 12.57 0.56
N SER A 5 -29.67 12.76 -0.03
CA SER A 5 -28.71 13.81 0.31
C SER A 5 -27.60 13.84 -0.75
N GLY A 6 -26.82 14.92 -0.78
CA GLY A 6 -25.60 15.03 -1.57
C GLY A 6 -24.49 15.72 -0.77
N LEU A 7 -23.23 15.45 -1.13
CA LEU A 7 -22.08 16.21 -0.66
C LEU A 7 -21.66 17.14 -1.80
N TRP A 8 -21.59 18.45 -1.53
CA TRP A 8 -21.10 19.43 -2.48
C TRP A 8 -19.77 20.01 -2.00
N LEU A 9 -18.80 20.07 -2.91
CA LEU A 9 -17.49 20.67 -2.70
C LEU A 9 -17.37 21.80 -3.73
N SER A 10 -17.45 23.05 -3.27
CA SER A 10 -17.46 24.24 -4.14
C SER A 10 -16.20 24.42 -4.98
N ASN A 11 -15.10 23.78 -4.56
CA ASN A 11 -13.76 23.93 -5.12
C ASN A 11 -13.31 22.67 -5.87
N ASP A 12 -14.21 21.71 -6.13
CA ASP A 12 -13.94 20.57 -6.99
C ASP A 12 -14.07 20.97 -8.48
N PHE A 13 -13.27 20.38 -9.36
CA PHE A 13 -13.18 20.82 -10.75
C PHE A 13 -12.73 19.69 -11.69
N MET A 14 -13.12 19.84 -12.96
CA MET A 14 -12.59 19.04 -14.06
C MET A 14 -11.37 19.74 -14.67
N VAL A 15 -10.36 18.98 -15.06
CA VAL A 15 -9.17 19.48 -15.77
C VAL A 15 -8.90 18.59 -16.97
N ASP A 16 -8.52 19.18 -18.10
CA ASP A 16 -8.00 18.41 -19.23
C ASP A 16 -6.59 17.87 -18.89
N PRO A 17 -6.40 16.54 -18.80
CA PRO A 17 -5.12 15.97 -18.39
C PRO A 17 -4.00 16.24 -19.39
N VAL A 18 -4.32 16.39 -20.69
CA VAL A 18 -3.32 16.63 -21.74
C VAL A 18 -2.75 18.03 -21.57
N SER A 19 -3.61 19.06 -21.50
CA SER A 19 -3.22 20.45 -21.27
C SER A 19 -2.47 20.62 -19.95
N LEU A 20 -2.90 19.95 -18.88
CA LEU A 20 -2.19 19.99 -17.58
C LEU A 20 -0.76 19.43 -17.70
N ALA A 21 -0.60 18.25 -18.32
CA ALA A 21 0.70 17.61 -18.51
C ALA A 21 1.62 18.46 -19.42
N LEU A 22 1.09 18.99 -20.53
CA LEU A 22 1.83 19.88 -21.43
C LEU A 22 2.23 21.18 -20.74
N THR A 23 1.38 21.76 -19.89
CA THR A 23 1.68 22.98 -19.13
C THR A 23 2.84 22.74 -18.15
N PHE A 24 2.80 21.63 -17.39
CA PHE A 24 3.92 21.27 -16.51
C PHE A 24 5.22 21.00 -17.31
N ALA A 25 5.13 20.32 -18.47
CA ALA A 25 6.28 20.07 -19.34
C ALA A 25 6.90 21.36 -19.87
N GLN A 26 6.10 22.31 -20.37
CA GLN A 26 6.57 23.61 -20.86
C GLN A 26 7.23 24.44 -19.75
N LEU A 27 6.61 24.50 -18.56
CA LEU A 27 7.17 25.21 -17.41
C LEU A 27 8.48 24.57 -16.91
N ALA A 28 8.58 23.24 -16.93
CA ALA A 28 9.80 22.53 -16.59
C ALA A 28 10.93 22.80 -17.60
N ILE A 29 10.64 22.77 -18.90
CA ILE A 29 11.61 23.11 -19.96
C ILE A 29 12.08 24.57 -19.81
N ALA A 30 11.18 25.52 -19.51
CA ALA A 30 11.53 26.91 -19.24
C ALA A 30 12.40 27.10 -17.98
N LYS A 31 12.48 26.09 -17.10
CA LYS A 31 13.41 26.02 -15.95
C LYS A 31 14.66 25.16 -16.22
N GLY A 32 14.88 24.72 -17.46
CA GLY A 32 16.07 23.96 -17.88
C GLY A 32 15.93 22.44 -17.83
N VAL A 33 14.74 21.89 -17.55
CA VAL A 33 14.52 20.43 -17.56
C VAL A 33 14.56 19.91 -19.01
N LYS A 34 15.34 18.87 -19.25
CA LYS A 34 15.35 18.14 -20.53
C LYS A 34 14.28 17.06 -20.51
N ILE A 35 13.34 17.12 -21.45
CA ILE A 35 12.34 16.07 -21.67
C ILE A 35 12.73 15.34 -22.95
N ILE A 36 12.85 14.02 -22.87
CA ILE A 36 13.22 13.14 -23.99
C ILE A 36 12.06 12.18 -24.21
N GLN A 37 11.47 12.21 -25.41
CA GLN A 37 10.42 11.29 -25.83
C GLN A 37 11.03 10.10 -26.60
N ASP A 38 10.25 9.04 -26.81
CA ASP A 38 10.68 7.79 -27.49
C ASP A 38 11.94 7.12 -26.92
N CYS A 39 12.23 7.42 -25.65
CA CYS A 39 13.36 6.90 -24.88
C CYS A 39 12.88 5.85 -23.87
N TYR A 40 13.15 4.58 -24.16
CA TYR A 40 12.78 3.46 -23.30
C TYR A 40 13.90 3.16 -22.32
N VAL A 41 13.58 3.03 -21.02
CA VAL A 41 14.56 2.61 -20.00
C VAL A 41 14.57 1.10 -19.91
N GLU A 42 15.69 0.48 -20.28
CA GLU A 42 15.85 -0.98 -20.31
C GLU A 42 16.29 -1.53 -18.95
N LYS A 43 17.18 -0.80 -18.26
CA LYS A 43 17.82 -1.25 -17.02
C LYS A 43 18.26 -0.07 -16.17
N ILE A 44 18.01 -0.15 -14.86
CA ILE A 44 18.60 0.78 -13.87
C ILE A 44 19.99 0.27 -13.49
N LEU A 45 20.95 1.20 -13.45
CA LEU A 45 22.32 0.94 -13.02
C LEU A 45 22.45 1.30 -11.53
N THR A 46 23.07 0.40 -10.78
CA THR A 46 23.26 0.56 -9.34
C THR A 46 24.62 0.02 -8.91
N GLU A 47 25.26 0.67 -7.96
CA GLU A 47 26.55 0.26 -7.40
C GLU A 47 26.43 -0.03 -5.89
N LYS A 48 27.27 -0.92 -5.37
CA LYS A 48 27.31 -1.24 -3.94
C LYS A 48 27.93 -0.09 -3.17
N GLN A 49 27.26 0.40 -2.12
CA GLN A 49 27.91 1.32 -1.18
C GLN A 49 29.00 0.60 -0.38
N HIS A 50 30.09 1.31 -0.04
CA HIS A 50 31.19 0.78 0.78
C HIS A 50 30.75 0.32 2.19
N THR A 51 29.61 0.82 2.68
CA THR A 51 28.99 0.43 3.95
C THR A 51 28.24 -0.91 3.91
N GLY A 52 28.02 -1.47 2.71
CA GLY A 52 27.40 -2.78 2.52
C GLY A 52 25.91 -2.89 2.83
N GLN A 53 25.22 -1.77 3.13
CA GLN A 53 23.81 -1.76 3.55
C GLN A 53 22.82 -1.89 2.38
N SER A 54 23.14 -1.29 1.23
CA SER A 54 22.26 -1.20 0.05
C SER A 54 23.07 -0.89 -1.21
N ASN A 55 22.43 -1.06 -2.38
CA ASN A 55 22.95 -0.53 -3.64
C ASN A 55 22.39 0.88 -3.84
N ARG A 56 23.15 1.78 -4.48
CA ARG A 56 22.70 3.13 -4.83
C ARG A 56 22.55 3.28 -6.34
N VAL A 57 21.56 4.05 -6.80
CA VAL A 57 21.40 4.43 -8.23
C VAL A 57 22.63 5.18 -8.75
N THR A 58 23.09 4.83 -9.96
CA THR A 58 24.13 5.58 -10.70
C THR A 58 23.73 5.95 -12.14
N GLY A 59 22.60 5.46 -12.64
CA GLY A 59 22.08 5.80 -13.95
C GLY A 59 21.05 4.80 -14.50
N GLY A 60 20.83 4.86 -15.81
CA GLY A 60 20.03 3.91 -16.56
C GLY A 60 20.58 3.65 -17.96
N VAL A 61 20.40 2.42 -18.44
CA VAL A 61 20.55 2.03 -19.85
C VAL A 61 19.23 2.33 -20.55
N THR A 62 19.29 3.04 -21.67
CA THR A 62 18.12 3.44 -22.46
C THR A 62 18.32 3.13 -23.94
N SER A 63 17.24 3.14 -24.71
CA SER A 63 17.25 2.96 -26.17
C SER A 63 18.11 3.97 -26.93
N ILE A 64 18.48 5.10 -26.31
CA ILE A 64 19.37 6.14 -26.89
C ILE A 64 20.77 6.18 -26.24
N GLY A 65 21.11 5.18 -25.42
CA GLY A 65 22.40 5.06 -24.73
C GLY A 65 22.29 5.17 -23.21
N HIS A 66 23.43 5.42 -22.55
CA HIS A 66 23.51 5.45 -21.09
C HIS A 66 23.30 6.86 -20.54
N ILE A 67 22.36 7.02 -19.62
CA ILE A 67 22.11 8.27 -18.89
C ILE A 67 22.57 8.08 -17.45
N LYS A 68 23.52 8.90 -16.99
CA LYS A 68 23.95 8.92 -15.58
C LYS A 68 22.98 9.75 -14.74
N CYS A 69 22.67 9.29 -13.54
CA CYS A 69 21.92 10.07 -12.55
C CYS A 69 22.23 9.61 -11.12
N ASP A 70 22.24 10.55 -10.19
CA ASP A 70 22.38 10.26 -8.75
C ASP A 70 21.07 9.83 -8.10
N ILE A 71 19.94 10.13 -8.74
CA ILE A 71 18.57 9.88 -8.29
C ILE A 71 17.74 9.37 -9.46
N PHE A 72 16.90 8.37 -9.24
CA PHE A 72 15.92 7.89 -10.20
C PHE A 72 14.52 7.91 -9.58
N ILE A 73 13.53 8.43 -10.31
CA ILE A 73 12.13 8.47 -9.87
C ILE A 73 11.29 7.65 -10.84
N ASN A 74 10.77 6.52 -10.39
CA ASN A 74 9.81 5.71 -11.14
C ASN A 74 8.40 6.29 -11.00
N GLY A 75 8.08 7.23 -11.89
CA GLY A 75 6.72 7.72 -12.14
C GLY A 75 5.97 6.95 -13.23
N THR A 76 6.39 5.74 -13.60
CA THR A 76 5.72 4.97 -14.67
C THR A 76 4.35 4.49 -14.18
N GLY A 77 3.28 4.88 -14.89
CA GLY A 77 1.91 4.55 -14.52
C GLY A 77 1.60 3.07 -14.74
N MET A 78 1.47 2.66 -16.01
CA MET A 78 1.22 1.28 -16.39
C MET A 78 2.26 0.79 -17.41
N ASN A 79 2.73 -0.44 -17.23
CA ASN A 79 3.26 -1.28 -18.31
C ASN A 79 2.17 -2.27 -18.72
N ILE A 80 1.63 -2.12 -19.94
CA ILE A 80 0.31 -2.65 -20.28
C ILE A 80 0.32 -4.11 -20.74
N ASN A 81 -0.63 -4.89 -20.24
CA ASN A 81 -1.23 -6.01 -20.95
C ASN A 81 -2.58 -6.39 -20.30
N THR A 82 -3.65 -6.47 -21.10
CA THR A 82 -5.05 -6.85 -20.77
C THR A 82 -6.04 -5.72 -20.38
N ILE A 83 -7.24 -5.77 -20.97
CA ILE A 83 -8.40 -4.85 -20.82
C ILE A 83 -9.71 -5.67 -20.67
N LYS A 84 -10.71 -5.19 -19.89
CA LYS A 84 -12.20 -5.24 -20.18
C LYS A 84 -13.12 -4.90 -18.97
N ARG A 85 -14.38 -4.46 -19.28
CA ARG A 85 -15.58 -4.17 -18.43
C ARG A 85 -15.64 -2.73 -17.86
N PHE A 86 -16.76 -2.01 -17.68
CA PHE A 86 -18.18 -2.00 -18.13
C PHE A 86 -18.74 -0.55 -17.85
N LEU A 87 -19.97 -0.09 -18.13
CA LEU A 87 -21.34 -0.66 -18.32
C LEU A 87 -22.12 0.15 -19.41
N ILE A 88 -23.46 0.30 -19.33
CA ILE A 88 -24.35 1.03 -20.26
C ILE A 88 -25.38 1.87 -19.47
N LEU A 89 -25.75 3.07 -19.96
CA LEU A 89 -26.87 3.90 -19.47
C LEU A 89 -28.12 3.74 -20.36
N PRO A 90 -29.35 3.97 -19.86
CA PRO A 90 -30.55 3.94 -20.69
C PRO A 90 -30.67 5.18 -21.59
N GLU A 91 -31.01 4.96 -22.86
CA GLU A 91 -31.50 5.98 -23.82
C GLU A 91 -30.61 7.23 -24.03
N SER A 92 -29.34 6.98 -24.33
CA SER A 92 -28.49 7.93 -25.06
C SER A 92 -27.61 7.17 -26.04
N GLU A 93 -27.44 7.64 -27.28
CA GLU A 93 -26.43 7.09 -28.18
C GLU A 93 -25.03 7.37 -27.61
N CYS A 94 -24.26 6.29 -27.40
CA CYS A 94 -22.88 6.41 -26.93
C CYS A 94 -21.98 6.78 -28.12
N GLU A 95 -21.71 8.08 -28.30
CA GLU A 95 -20.85 8.60 -29.36
C GLU A 95 -19.46 7.96 -29.36
N MET A 96 -18.86 7.77 -28.17
CA MET A 96 -17.58 7.09 -28.01
C MET A 96 -17.45 6.39 -26.65
N LEU A 97 -17.04 5.12 -26.69
CA LEU A 97 -16.70 4.34 -25.49
C LEU A 97 -15.18 4.09 -25.42
N ILE A 98 -14.48 4.86 -24.58
CA ILE A 98 -13.05 4.66 -24.33
C ILE A 98 -12.87 3.70 -23.15
N THR A 99 -12.26 2.53 -23.40
CA THR A 99 -11.82 1.64 -22.31
C THR A 99 -10.33 1.85 -22.03
N GLY A 100 -10.03 2.79 -21.13
CA GLY A 100 -8.67 2.98 -20.61
C GLY A 100 -8.23 1.85 -19.68
N ALA A 101 -6.92 1.60 -19.62
CA ALA A 101 -6.31 0.72 -18.64
C ALA A 101 -5.68 1.55 -17.51
N ASP A 102 -5.78 1.09 -16.26
CA ASP A 102 -5.27 1.83 -15.10
C ASP A 102 -4.53 0.94 -14.08
N SER A 103 -3.58 1.57 -13.39
CA SER A 103 -2.67 1.01 -12.41
C SER A 103 -3.33 0.88 -11.03
N PHE A 104 -3.80 -0.33 -10.74
CA PHE A 104 -4.30 -0.69 -9.40
C PHE A 104 -3.25 -1.41 -8.57
N THR A 105 -3.26 -1.11 -7.28
CA THR A 105 -2.36 -1.63 -6.25
C THR A 105 -3.08 -2.64 -5.37
N PRO A 106 -2.34 -3.47 -4.60
CA PRO A 106 -2.96 -4.49 -3.75
C PRO A 106 -3.94 -3.95 -2.71
N ASP A 107 -3.73 -2.75 -2.17
CA ASP A 107 -4.58 -2.15 -1.13
C ASP A 107 -5.46 -0.99 -1.64
N GLY A 108 -5.36 -0.65 -2.94
CA GLY A 108 -6.08 0.46 -3.55
C GLY A 108 -5.54 1.84 -3.15
N ARG A 109 -4.25 1.95 -2.81
CA ARG A 109 -3.59 3.20 -2.41
C ARG A 109 -2.32 3.44 -3.24
N LEU A 110 -1.97 4.71 -3.45
CA LEU A 110 -0.75 5.11 -4.16
C LEU A 110 0.51 4.41 -3.59
N ILE A 111 1.52 4.18 -4.44
CA ILE A 111 2.86 3.74 -4.04
C ILE A 111 3.82 4.91 -4.25
N MET A 112 4.43 5.39 -3.17
CA MET A 112 5.39 6.49 -3.19
C MET A 112 6.53 6.32 -2.18
N ASN A 113 7.47 7.26 -2.19
CA ASN A 113 8.73 7.28 -1.42
C ASN A 113 9.85 6.40 -2.00
N GLU A 114 11.00 6.45 -1.34
CA GLU A 114 12.21 5.69 -1.65
C GLU A 114 12.04 4.18 -1.38
N SER A 115 12.64 3.34 -2.25
CA SER A 115 12.74 1.89 -2.08
C SER A 115 13.56 1.54 -0.84
N ALA A 116 13.26 0.39 -0.22
CA ALA A 116 14.08 -0.17 0.86
C ALA A 116 15.30 -0.96 0.35
N GLU A 117 15.38 -1.23 -0.96
CA GLU A 117 16.39 -2.08 -1.57
C GLU A 117 17.46 -1.30 -2.35
N ILE A 118 17.14 -0.08 -2.79
CA ILE A 118 18.02 0.75 -3.63
C ILE A 118 17.95 2.21 -3.17
N ASP A 119 19.08 2.77 -2.74
CA ASP A 119 19.19 4.17 -2.34
C ASP A 119 19.03 5.09 -3.54
N ASN A 120 18.39 6.24 -3.30
CA ASN A 120 18.01 7.24 -4.29
C ASN A 120 17.09 6.71 -5.41
N TYR A 121 16.46 5.55 -5.24
CA TYR A 121 15.42 5.04 -6.14
C TYR A 121 14.04 5.32 -5.52
N PHE A 122 13.37 6.35 -6.03
CA PHE A 122 12.03 6.75 -5.62
C PHE A 122 10.96 6.12 -6.51
N VAL A 123 9.78 5.90 -5.97
CA VAL A 123 8.59 5.49 -6.72
C VAL A 123 7.49 6.53 -6.54
N ALA A 124 6.63 6.67 -7.54
CA ALA A 124 5.43 7.51 -7.52
C ALA A 124 4.41 6.94 -8.53
N SER A 125 3.84 5.77 -8.25
CA SER A 125 3.02 5.00 -9.20
C SER A 125 1.85 4.24 -8.55
N GLY A 126 1.00 3.63 -9.37
CA GLY A 126 -0.16 2.87 -8.89
C GLY A 126 -1.24 3.77 -8.28
N SER A 127 -1.74 4.74 -9.05
CA SER A 127 -2.63 5.80 -8.56
C SER A 127 -4.12 5.42 -8.42
N ASN A 128 -4.52 4.22 -8.84
CA ASN A 128 -5.86 3.63 -8.64
C ASN A 128 -7.01 4.58 -9.05
N GLY A 129 -6.97 5.17 -10.25
CA GLY A 129 -8.00 6.08 -10.77
C GLY A 129 -7.77 7.56 -10.49
N HIS A 130 -6.85 7.93 -9.59
CA HIS A 130 -6.71 9.30 -9.08
C HIS A 130 -5.42 10.00 -9.55
N GLY A 131 -4.76 9.48 -10.59
CA GLY A 131 -3.43 9.96 -11.02
C GLY A 131 -3.38 11.46 -11.30
N ILE A 132 -4.34 11.98 -12.06
CA ILE A 132 -4.42 13.40 -12.45
C ILE A 132 -4.65 14.28 -11.21
N ALA A 133 -5.63 13.93 -10.37
CA ALA A 133 -5.99 14.67 -9.15
C ALA A 133 -4.85 14.70 -8.12
N LEU A 134 -4.03 13.65 -8.04
CA LEU A 134 -2.92 13.56 -7.10
C LEU A 134 -1.59 14.11 -7.66
N ALA A 135 -1.42 14.22 -8.97
CA ALA A 135 -0.13 14.48 -9.64
C ALA A 135 0.63 15.68 -9.06
N GLY A 136 -0.04 16.84 -8.91
CA GLY A 136 0.60 18.06 -8.38
C GLY A 136 1.07 17.92 -6.93
N GLY A 137 0.26 17.28 -6.08
CA GLY A 137 0.60 17.04 -4.67
C GLY A 137 1.74 16.02 -4.50
N VAL A 138 1.71 14.93 -5.28
CA VAL A 138 2.74 13.88 -5.27
C VAL A 138 4.07 14.42 -5.80
N GLY A 139 4.04 15.16 -6.92
CA GLY A 139 5.23 15.79 -7.50
C GLY A 139 5.89 16.78 -6.54
N LYS A 140 5.10 17.66 -5.90
CA LYS A 140 5.58 18.58 -4.86
C LYS A 140 6.22 17.81 -3.69
N TYR A 141 5.51 16.83 -3.13
CA TYR A 141 6.00 16.06 -1.99
C TYR A 141 7.32 15.34 -2.30
N ILE A 142 7.45 14.69 -3.46
CA ILE A 142 8.66 13.95 -3.82
C ILE A 142 9.84 14.90 -4.02
N ALA A 143 9.60 16.08 -4.60
CA ALA A 143 10.62 17.12 -4.70
C ALA A 143 11.06 17.64 -3.32
N GLU A 144 10.12 17.90 -2.40
CA GLU A 144 10.43 18.30 -1.01
C GLU A 144 11.21 17.21 -0.26
N LEU A 145 10.82 15.93 -0.39
CA LEU A 145 11.51 14.80 0.23
C LEU A 145 12.94 14.66 -0.28
N ILE A 146 13.15 14.77 -1.59
CA ILE A 146 14.48 14.71 -2.22
C ILE A 146 15.35 15.89 -1.79
N HIS A 147 14.79 17.10 -1.70
CA HIS A 147 15.55 18.30 -1.36
C HIS A 147 15.93 18.37 0.13
N ASN A 148 15.00 18.04 1.02
CA ASN A 148 15.15 18.21 2.47
C ASN A 148 15.58 16.93 3.21
N GLY A 149 15.49 15.76 2.57
CA GLY A 149 15.66 14.44 3.19
C GLY A 149 14.49 14.00 4.09
N ASN A 150 13.53 14.88 4.38
CA ASN A 150 12.32 14.58 5.14
C ASN A 150 11.14 15.48 4.71
N THR A 151 9.94 15.19 5.21
CA THR A 151 8.77 16.06 5.08
C THR A 151 7.93 16.01 6.36
N ASN A 152 7.06 17.01 6.55
CA ASN A 152 6.12 17.06 7.68
C ASN A 152 4.86 16.19 7.47
N LEU A 153 4.77 15.43 6.38
CA LEU A 153 3.58 14.63 6.03
C LEU A 153 3.82 13.14 6.26
N SER A 154 3.01 12.53 7.13
CA SER A 154 3.04 11.07 7.35
C SER A 154 2.45 10.33 6.15
N THR A 155 3.32 9.79 5.31
CA THR A 155 2.95 9.04 4.09
C THR A 155 2.93 7.53 4.26
N TRP A 156 3.06 7.00 5.49
CA TRP A 156 3.02 5.55 5.75
C TRP A 156 1.86 4.77 5.07
N PRO A 157 0.63 5.31 4.95
CA PRO A 157 -0.45 4.64 4.22
C PRO A 157 -0.19 4.41 2.72
N VAL A 158 0.74 5.15 2.11
CA VAL A 158 1.09 5.17 0.68
C VAL A 158 2.59 4.90 0.42
N ASP A 159 3.39 4.76 1.47
CA ASP A 159 4.81 4.40 1.41
C ASP A 159 5.01 3.02 0.75
N ILE A 160 6.00 2.88 -0.13
CA ILE A 160 6.34 1.62 -0.80
C ILE A 160 6.75 0.51 0.19
N ARG A 161 7.42 0.87 1.28
CA ARG A 161 7.95 -0.03 2.32
C ARG A 161 6.84 -0.66 3.17
N ARG A 162 5.58 -0.26 2.99
CA ARG A 162 4.41 -0.96 3.56
C ARG A 162 4.19 -2.35 2.94
N PHE A 163 4.74 -2.62 1.75
CA PHE A 163 4.67 -3.93 1.11
C PHE A 163 5.94 -4.76 1.39
N MET A 164 5.76 -6.07 1.53
CA MET A 164 6.85 -7.03 1.60
C MET A 164 7.03 -7.72 0.25
N ARG A 165 8.21 -8.33 0.03
CA ARG A 165 8.52 -9.15 -1.16
C ARG A 165 7.45 -10.20 -1.52
N LEU A 166 6.70 -10.73 -0.55
CA LEU A 166 5.59 -11.66 -0.81
C LEU A 166 4.44 -11.05 -1.64
N HIS A 167 4.24 -9.74 -1.55
CA HIS A 167 3.20 -9.02 -2.30
C HIS A 167 3.55 -8.81 -3.78
N THR A 168 4.79 -9.07 -4.22
CA THR A 168 5.16 -9.05 -5.65
C THR A 168 4.75 -10.33 -6.38
N ASN A 169 4.20 -11.32 -5.66
CA ASN A 169 3.74 -12.58 -6.25
C ASN A 169 2.60 -12.33 -7.25
N LYS A 170 2.83 -12.68 -8.53
CA LYS A 170 1.87 -12.46 -9.63
C LYS A 170 0.48 -13.04 -9.37
N ARG A 171 0.39 -14.21 -8.72
CA ARG A 171 -0.91 -14.84 -8.38
C ARG A 171 -1.64 -14.07 -7.29
N PHE A 172 -0.93 -13.64 -6.25
CA PHE A 172 -1.51 -12.75 -5.23
C PHE A 172 -2.04 -11.46 -5.88
N LEU A 173 -1.25 -10.81 -6.73
CA LEU A 173 -1.67 -9.61 -7.45
C LEU A 173 -2.92 -9.87 -8.29
N GLN A 174 -2.93 -10.91 -9.12
CA GLN A 174 -4.08 -11.26 -9.96
C GLN A 174 -5.34 -11.57 -9.15
N ASP A 175 -5.23 -12.29 -8.02
CA ASP A 175 -6.37 -12.58 -7.17
C ASP A 175 -6.86 -11.32 -6.44
N ARG A 176 -5.94 -10.51 -5.89
CA ARG A 176 -6.20 -9.26 -5.16
C ARG A 176 -6.91 -8.23 -6.04
N LEU A 177 -6.38 -7.99 -7.25
CA LEU A 177 -6.85 -6.95 -8.17
C LEU A 177 -8.24 -7.23 -8.78
N ARG A 178 -8.76 -8.46 -8.68
CA ARG A 178 -10.18 -8.76 -9.01
C ARG A 178 -11.18 -8.08 -8.07
N GLU A 179 -10.74 -7.72 -6.87
CA GLU A 179 -11.58 -7.20 -5.79
C GLU A 179 -11.40 -5.69 -5.56
N ILE A 180 -10.20 -5.14 -5.81
CA ILE A 180 -9.87 -3.74 -5.47
C ILE A 180 -10.65 -2.69 -6.27
N PRO A 181 -10.78 -2.74 -7.62
CA PRO A 181 -11.52 -1.73 -8.38
C PRO A 181 -12.99 -1.63 -7.95
N GLY A 182 -13.66 -2.78 -7.75
CA GLY A 182 -15.03 -2.84 -7.22
C GLY A 182 -15.18 -2.35 -5.78
N LYS A 183 -14.06 -2.18 -5.05
CA LYS A 183 -14.01 -1.59 -3.71
C LYS A 183 -13.69 -0.09 -3.71
N GLN A 184 -13.38 0.56 -4.83
CA GLN A 184 -12.98 1.97 -4.86
C GLN A 184 -14.09 2.89 -4.29
N TYR A 185 -15.30 2.80 -4.86
CA TYR A 185 -16.48 3.56 -4.42
C TYR A 185 -17.33 2.83 -3.36
N SER A 186 -16.83 1.74 -2.76
CA SER A 186 -17.55 1.04 -1.68
C SER A 186 -17.49 1.83 -0.37
N LEU A 187 -18.61 1.94 0.36
CA LEU A 187 -18.65 2.55 1.69
C LEU A 187 -17.62 1.92 2.64
N LYS A 188 -16.65 2.74 3.07
CA LYS A 188 -15.58 2.36 3.99
C LYS A 188 -16.07 2.54 5.43
N TYR A 189 -16.75 1.52 5.95
CA TYR A 189 -17.14 1.49 7.37
C TYR A 189 -15.89 1.49 8.29
N PRO A 190 -15.98 1.96 9.54
CA PRO A 190 -14.84 1.92 10.48
C PRO A 190 -14.26 0.51 10.67
N THR A 191 -15.10 -0.53 10.64
CA THR A 191 -14.69 -1.94 10.70
C THR A 191 -13.90 -2.43 9.47
N TYR A 192 -13.90 -1.67 8.37
CA TYR A 192 -13.15 -1.98 7.15
C TYR A 192 -11.63 -1.87 7.34
N GLY A 193 -11.19 -1.10 8.35
CA GLY A 193 -9.78 -1.03 8.77
C GLY A 193 -9.21 -2.36 9.29
N MET A 194 -10.05 -3.37 9.53
CA MET A 194 -9.65 -4.73 9.89
C MET A 194 -9.14 -5.56 8.69
N SER A 195 -8.93 -4.93 7.52
CA SER A 195 -8.36 -5.55 6.32
C SER A 195 -9.15 -6.78 5.86
N LEU A 196 -10.46 -6.56 5.70
CA LEU A 196 -11.45 -7.58 5.39
C LEU A 196 -11.51 -7.80 3.88
N TYR A 197 -10.43 -8.38 3.38
CA TYR A 197 -10.26 -8.79 1.99
C TYR A 197 -10.71 -10.24 1.77
N ARG A 198 -11.27 -10.57 0.60
CA ARG A 198 -11.74 -11.93 0.28
C ARG A 198 -10.70 -12.75 -0.49
N THR A 199 -10.13 -12.17 -1.53
CA THR A 199 -9.10 -12.82 -2.35
C THR A 199 -7.70 -12.65 -1.73
N GLY A 200 -6.64 -13.23 -2.31
CA GLY A 200 -5.25 -12.99 -1.87
C GLY A 200 -4.95 -13.28 -0.38
N ARG A 201 -5.71 -14.19 0.24
CA ARG A 201 -5.61 -14.56 1.65
C ARG A 201 -4.59 -15.67 1.89
N LYS A 202 -4.23 -15.90 3.15
CA LYS A 202 -3.35 -17.00 3.62
C LYS A 202 -1.95 -17.01 2.99
N LEU A 203 -1.39 -15.84 2.66
CA LEU A 203 0.03 -15.74 2.27
C LEU A 203 0.97 -16.17 3.39
N ARG A 204 0.61 -15.85 4.64
CA ARG A 204 1.27 -16.27 5.87
C ARG A 204 0.21 -16.66 6.89
N VAL A 205 0.49 -17.71 7.64
CA VAL A 205 -0.31 -18.15 8.79
C VAL A 205 0.61 -18.42 9.96
N SER A 206 0.11 -18.33 11.19
CA SER A 206 0.85 -18.78 12.36
C SER A 206 0.80 -20.31 12.49
N ALA A 207 1.73 -20.90 13.25
CA ALA A 207 1.68 -22.31 13.60
C ALA A 207 0.41 -22.68 14.40
N LEU A 208 -0.23 -21.70 15.05
CA LEU A 208 -1.47 -21.87 15.78
C LEU A 208 -2.72 -21.81 14.88
N HIS A 209 -2.61 -21.35 13.63
CA HIS A 209 -3.76 -21.11 12.73
C HIS A 209 -4.76 -22.29 12.64
N PRO A 210 -4.35 -23.58 12.53
CA PRO A 210 -5.30 -24.70 12.52
C PRO A 210 -6.09 -24.84 13.83
N LYS A 211 -5.40 -24.68 14.99
CA LYS A 211 -6.04 -24.75 16.31
C LYS A 211 -6.99 -23.58 16.54
N LEU A 212 -6.58 -22.37 16.16
CA LEU A 212 -7.38 -21.15 16.28
C LEU A 212 -8.59 -21.18 15.33
N GLN A 213 -8.43 -21.71 14.12
CA GLN A 213 -9.54 -21.96 13.20
C GLN A 213 -10.55 -22.97 13.78
N GLY A 214 -10.06 -24.04 14.43
CA GLY A 214 -10.89 -25.01 15.16
C GLY A 214 -11.60 -24.42 16.38
N ALA A 215 -11.05 -23.37 17.00
CA ALA A 215 -11.68 -22.59 18.07
C ALA A 215 -12.65 -21.50 17.54
N GLY A 216 -12.90 -21.43 16.22
CA GLY A 216 -13.82 -20.45 15.62
C GLY A 216 -13.24 -19.06 15.43
N ALA A 217 -11.92 -18.91 15.22
CA ALA A 217 -11.29 -17.62 14.94
C ALA A 217 -11.85 -16.94 13.67
N ALA A 218 -12.28 -15.69 13.82
CA ALA A 218 -12.55 -14.76 12.74
C ALA A 218 -11.24 -14.12 12.27
N TYR A 219 -10.87 -14.26 11.00
CA TYR A 219 -9.59 -13.76 10.50
C TYR A 219 -9.70 -12.48 9.67
N GLY A 220 -8.87 -11.49 10.00
CA GLY A 220 -8.44 -10.42 9.11
C GLY A 220 -7.04 -10.71 8.54
N GLU A 221 -6.57 -9.87 7.61
CA GLU A 221 -5.24 -10.01 7.00
C GLU A 221 -4.37 -8.78 7.28
N VAL A 222 -3.16 -8.94 7.81
CA VAL A 222 -2.22 -7.80 7.98
C VAL A 222 -0.84 -8.22 7.50
N LEU A 223 -0.32 -7.56 6.47
CA LEU A 223 0.96 -7.87 5.84
C LEU A 223 1.05 -9.36 5.47
N GLY A 224 0.01 -9.86 4.79
CA GLY A 224 -0.14 -11.25 4.38
C GLY A 224 -0.44 -12.25 5.50
N TYR A 225 -0.36 -11.85 6.78
CA TYR A 225 -0.70 -12.72 7.91
C TYR A 225 -2.20 -12.77 8.16
N GLU A 226 -2.74 -13.99 8.22
CA GLU A 226 -4.03 -14.25 8.86
C GLU A 226 -3.95 -13.95 10.37
N ARG A 227 -4.68 -12.94 10.84
CA ARG A 227 -4.75 -12.56 12.26
C ARG A 227 -6.16 -12.80 12.83
N PRO A 228 -6.31 -13.57 13.93
CA PRO A 228 -7.58 -13.62 14.65
C PRO A 228 -7.98 -12.23 15.13
N LEU A 229 -9.23 -11.86 14.88
CA LEU A 229 -9.84 -10.59 15.29
C LEU A 229 -10.73 -10.77 16.52
N PHE A 230 -11.41 -11.91 16.60
CA PHE A 230 -12.25 -12.40 17.69
C PHE A 230 -12.58 -13.88 17.42
N PHE A 231 -13.23 -14.57 18.36
CA PHE A 231 -13.57 -15.98 18.28
C PHE A 231 -15.08 -16.21 18.41
N LYS A 232 -15.64 -17.02 17.52
CA LYS A 232 -17.02 -17.51 17.59
C LYS A 232 -17.02 -19.04 17.72
N PRO A 233 -16.93 -19.59 18.95
CA PRO A 233 -16.99 -21.04 19.15
C PRO A 233 -18.25 -21.68 18.55
N ASP A 234 -19.39 -21.00 18.65
CA ASP A 234 -20.69 -21.42 18.11
C ASP A 234 -20.74 -21.48 16.55
N GLU A 235 -19.71 -20.96 15.87
CA GLU A 235 -19.52 -21.02 14.42
C GLU A 235 -18.25 -21.79 14.00
N ALA A 236 -17.56 -22.43 14.94
CA ALA A 236 -16.38 -23.25 14.65
C ALA A 236 -16.70 -24.37 13.63
N GLY A 237 -15.81 -24.55 12.65
CA GLY A 237 -15.96 -25.55 11.60
C GLY A 237 -16.99 -25.26 10.51
N LYS A 238 -17.79 -24.19 10.61
CA LYS A 238 -18.73 -23.80 9.53
C LYS A 238 -17.96 -23.27 8.32
N LYS A 239 -18.30 -23.76 7.11
CA LYS A 239 -17.68 -23.32 5.85
C LYS A 239 -17.97 -21.84 5.56
N ASP A 240 -19.18 -21.39 5.88
CA ASP A 240 -19.60 -20.00 5.76
C ASP A 240 -19.30 -19.22 7.05
N PHE A 241 -18.02 -19.16 7.42
CA PHE A 241 -17.60 -18.24 8.49
C PHE A 241 -17.95 -16.81 8.06
N GLU A 242 -18.72 -16.10 8.89
CA GLU A 242 -19.45 -14.89 8.49
C GLU A 242 -18.56 -13.86 7.80
N ASP A 243 -18.86 -13.52 6.54
CA ASP A 243 -18.08 -12.59 5.73
C ASP A 243 -18.22 -11.15 6.24
N LEU A 244 -17.32 -10.79 7.16
CA LEU A 244 -17.25 -9.47 7.80
C LEU A 244 -17.11 -8.32 6.79
N SER A 245 -16.64 -8.58 5.56
CA SER A 245 -16.57 -7.55 4.52
C SER A 245 -17.94 -7.07 4.01
N LYS A 246 -19.03 -7.83 4.26
CA LYS A 246 -20.41 -7.47 3.89
C LYS A 246 -21.16 -6.68 4.96
N GLN A 247 -20.65 -6.65 6.20
CA GLN A 247 -21.45 -6.28 7.38
C GLN A 247 -20.90 -5.09 8.15
N GLY A 248 -20.29 -4.15 7.44
CA GLY A 248 -19.83 -2.90 8.05
C GLY A 248 -20.99 -2.07 8.60
N THR A 249 -20.71 -1.34 9.68
CA THR A 249 -21.65 -0.41 10.32
C THR A 249 -20.87 0.78 10.87
N PHE A 250 -21.51 1.95 10.92
CA PHE A 250 -20.98 3.13 11.61
C PHE A 250 -21.33 3.13 13.11
N GLY A 251 -22.27 2.28 13.53
CA GLY A 251 -22.66 2.09 14.93
C GLY A 251 -21.94 0.92 15.60
N LYS A 252 -22.57 0.36 16.65
CA LYS A 252 -22.06 -0.79 17.40
C LYS A 252 -21.93 -2.03 16.49
N ALA A 253 -20.71 -2.56 16.37
CA ALA A 253 -20.44 -3.77 15.59
C ALA A 253 -21.11 -5.03 16.18
N ARG A 254 -21.53 -5.96 15.31
CA ARG A 254 -22.20 -7.22 15.72
C ARG A 254 -21.32 -8.08 16.65
N TRP A 255 -20.03 -8.16 16.37
CA TRP A 255 -19.03 -8.87 17.18
C TRP A 255 -18.67 -8.18 18.51
N PHE A 256 -19.20 -6.99 18.81
CA PHE A 256 -18.86 -6.26 20.04
C PHE A 256 -19.14 -7.08 21.31
N ASN A 257 -20.27 -7.79 21.37
CA ASN A 257 -20.62 -8.59 22.54
C ASN A 257 -19.69 -9.82 22.68
N THR A 258 -19.15 -10.33 21.57
CA THR A 258 -18.13 -11.41 21.53
C THR A 258 -16.81 -10.90 22.10
N VAL A 259 -16.30 -9.78 21.56
CA VAL A 259 -15.06 -9.14 22.07
C VAL A 259 -15.22 -8.69 23.52
N LYS A 260 -16.42 -8.29 23.96
CA LYS A 260 -16.71 -8.01 25.39
C LYS A 260 -16.55 -9.26 26.26
N LYS A 261 -16.87 -10.46 25.79
CA LYS A 261 -16.60 -11.72 26.53
C LYS A 261 -15.09 -11.94 26.62
N GLU A 262 -14.38 -11.88 25.49
CA GLU A 262 -12.92 -12.04 25.43
C GLU A 262 -12.18 -11.07 26.36
N TYR A 263 -12.55 -9.78 26.34
CA TYR A 263 -12.01 -8.77 27.25
C TYR A 263 -12.20 -9.14 28.73
N ASN A 264 -13.39 -9.63 29.10
CA ASN A 264 -13.63 -10.07 30.47
C ASN A 264 -12.79 -11.30 30.85
N THR A 265 -12.57 -12.23 29.92
CA THR A 265 -11.66 -13.37 30.11
C THR A 265 -10.22 -12.92 30.28
N CYS A 266 -9.73 -11.99 29.47
CA CYS A 266 -8.38 -11.40 29.62
C CYS A 266 -8.22 -10.68 30.96
N ARG A 267 -9.28 -10.05 31.50
CA ARG A 267 -9.22 -9.27 32.75
C ARG A 267 -9.41 -10.11 34.02
N LYS A 268 -10.15 -11.21 33.95
CA LYS A 268 -10.59 -12.00 35.13
C LYS A 268 -10.11 -13.46 35.11
N GLY A 269 -9.34 -13.86 34.10
CA GLY A 269 -8.84 -15.21 33.92
C GLY A 269 -7.57 -15.20 33.08
N VAL A 270 -7.38 -16.24 32.27
CA VAL A 270 -6.20 -16.41 31.40
C VAL A 270 -6.65 -16.38 29.94
N ALA A 271 -5.91 -15.65 29.10
CA ALA A 271 -6.14 -15.57 27.66
C ALA A 271 -4.83 -15.79 26.90
N VAL A 272 -4.94 -16.35 25.69
CA VAL A 272 -3.81 -16.56 24.77
C VAL A 272 -4.02 -15.66 23.55
N ILE A 273 -3.01 -14.85 23.22
CA ILE A 273 -3.05 -13.91 22.09
C ILE A 273 -1.95 -14.28 21.09
N ASP A 274 -2.31 -14.47 19.83
CA ASP A 274 -1.35 -14.79 18.77
C ASP A 274 -0.61 -13.53 18.28
N MET A 275 0.62 -13.36 18.80
CA MET A 275 1.54 -12.29 18.42
C MET A 275 2.54 -12.68 17.33
N THR A 276 2.33 -13.80 16.63
CA THR A 276 3.24 -14.28 15.56
C THR A 276 3.46 -13.23 14.48
N SER A 277 2.39 -12.51 14.12
CA SER A 277 2.35 -11.48 13.06
C SER A 277 3.06 -10.16 13.38
N PHE A 278 3.44 -9.90 14.64
CA PHE A 278 4.28 -8.73 14.95
C PHE A 278 5.67 -8.86 14.32
N THR A 279 6.17 -7.77 13.75
CA THR A 279 7.54 -7.69 13.23
C THR A 279 8.54 -7.96 14.35
N LYS A 280 9.54 -8.79 14.06
CA LYS A 280 10.60 -9.19 15.00
C LYS A 280 11.92 -9.02 14.25
N TYR A 281 12.84 -8.27 14.84
CA TYR A 281 14.20 -8.09 14.33
C TYR A 281 15.17 -8.73 15.31
N GLU A 282 16.15 -9.46 14.79
CA GLU A 282 17.29 -9.94 15.57
C GLU A 282 18.53 -9.23 15.04
N LEU A 283 19.18 -8.43 15.89
CA LEU A 283 20.37 -7.67 15.55
C LEU A 283 21.56 -8.25 16.31
N LYS A 284 22.66 -8.55 15.61
CA LYS A 284 23.86 -9.18 16.16
C LYS A 284 25.12 -8.50 15.63
N SER A 285 26.09 -8.29 16.51
CA SER A 285 27.44 -7.83 16.19
C SER A 285 28.46 -8.57 17.05
N ALA A 286 29.67 -8.76 16.53
CA ALA A 286 30.79 -9.32 17.30
C ALA A 286 31.42 -8.29 18.27
N ASN A 287 31.09 -7.01 18.09
CA ASN A 287 31.50 -5.88 18.90
C ASN A 287 30.26 -5.08 19.37
N ARG A 288 30.45 -3.88 19.92
CA ARG A 288 29.35 -3.04 20.46
C ARG A 288 28.46 -2.37 19.41
N SER A 289 28.70 -2.54 18.10
CA SER A 289 28.03 -1.73 17.07
C SER A 289 26.49 -1.78 17.07
N VAL A 290 25.87 -2.91 17.46
CA VAL A 290 24.41 -2.98 17.64
C VAL A 290 23.93 -2.12 18.81
N VAL A 291 24.65 -2.10 19.93
CA VAL A 291 24.33 -1.25 21.09
C VAL A 291 24.49 0.21 20.70
N ASP A 292 25.61 0.57 20.07
CA ASP A 292 25.90 1.95 19.68
C ASP A 292 24.87 2.47 18.64
N PHE A 293 24.49 1.64 17.67
CA PHE A 293 23.42 1.93 16.69
C PHE A 293 22.05 2.09 17.35
N LEU A 294 21.65 1.17 18.24
CA LEU A 294 20.37 1.27 18.94
C LEU A 294 20.35 2.47 19.90
N GLN A 295 21.49 2.84 20.49
CA GLN A 295 21.58 3.99 21.37
C GLN A 295 21.50 5.34 20.63
N MET A 296 21.89 5.36 19.36
CA MET A 296 21.65 6.49 18.45
C MET A 296 20.18 6.53 17.96
N LEU A 297 19.57 5.37 17.69
CA LEU A 297 18.24 5.27 17.09
C LEU A 297 17.09 5.41 18.10
N CYS A 298 17.25 4.92 19.33
CA CYS A 298 16.19 4.87 20.33
C CYS A 298 16.30 6.03 21.34
N ALA A 299 15.16 6.64 21.69
CA ALA A 299 15.10 7.71 22.68
C ALA A 299 15.35 7.23 24.14
N ASN A 300 15.23 5.93 24.41
CA ASN A 300 15.59 5.33 25.69
C ASN A 300 17.07 4.92 25.72
N ASN A 301 17.64 4.84 26.93
CA ASN A 301 18.94 4.20 27.13
C ASN A 301 18.80 2.67 26.98
N ILE A 302 19.47 2.10 25.98
CA ILE A 302 19.49 0.69 25.60
C ILE A 302 20.69 -0.04 26.21
N ASP A 303 21.75 0.66 26.62
CA ASP A 303 22.91 0.06 27.28
C ASP A 303 22.57 -0.30 28.74
N LYS A 304 22.03 -1.52 28.88
CA LYS A 304 21.53 -2.12 30.12
C LYS A 304 22.02 -3.57 30.24
N PRO A 305 22.08 -4.12 31.47
CA PRO A 305 22.24 -5.56 31.67
C PRO A 305 21.19 -6.37 30.89
N ILE A 306 21.50 -7.63 30.59
CA ILE A 306 20.59 -8.54 29.89
C ILE A 306 19.44 -8.95 30.83
N GLY A 307 18.20 -8.70 30.41
CA GLY A 307 16.96 -9.06 31.13
C GLY A 307 16.12 -7.87 31.52
#